data_AF-N9RHH7-F1
#
_entry.id   AF-N9RHH7-F1
#
_cell.length_a   1.000
_cell.length_b   1.000
_cell.length_c   1.000
_cell.angle_alpha   90.00
_cell.angle_beta   90.00
_cell.angle_gamma   90.00
#
_symmetry.space_group_name_H-M   'P 1'
#
loop_
_entity.id
_entity.type
_entity.pdbx_description
1 polymer ?
#
loop_
_entity_poly.entity_id
_entity_poly.type
_entity_poly.pdbx_seq_one_letter_code
_entity_poly.pdbx_strand_id
1 'polypeptide(L)'
;MTDQKLKRIIPAIFRQSEILNSLLPPKPKNYSSGMTLDMYVGGFFGFKHEELCSAHVASYLHLSKEFELFDKKIKKLHETADSIKKDMGENPSQEDIEGFNYTYYKQLDEFVSREHFLNSVKSFTDQHFVIGLWVLVEQNIAKLLNVYKEKTGTVFKIPYSWNETIPLLSSLGINTDENLPIYQNINELRVLNNKLKHLNMVDSKLSEFPYFHDKEGKDLDKITLELQRYSDNAFAFIYFIAEQLVVE
;
A
#
# COMPACT_ATOMS: atom_id res chain seq x y z
N MET A 1 -34.08 -12.77 5.64
CA MET A 1 -32.60 -12.83 5.48
C MET A 1 -32.00 -12.80 6.88
N THR A 2 -31.32 -13.86 7.31
CA THR A 2 -31.00 -14.14 8.72
C THR A 2 -29.98 -13.16 9.34
N ASP A 3 -30.19 -12.90 10.63
CA ASP A 3 -29.43 -12.09 11.60
C ASP A 3 -27.89 -12.34 11.62
N GLN A 4 -27.44 -13.40 10.94
CA GLN A 4 -26.03 -13.73 10.74
C GLN A 4 -25.28 -12.74 9.82
N LYS A 5 -25.97 -12.02 8.92
CA LYS A 5 -25.31 -10.98 8.09
C LYS A 5 -24.99 -9.71 8.88
N LEU A 6 -25.75 -9.40 9.94
CA LEU A 6 -25.54 -8.24 10.81
C LEU A 6 -24.34 -8.41 11.76
N LYS A 7 -24.03 -9.66 12.16
CA LYS A 7 -22.84 -9.97 12.98
C LYS A 7 -21.50 -9.81 12.27
N ARG A 8 -21.47 -9.55 10.95
CA ARG A 8 -20.22 -9.31 10.20
C ARG A 8 -19.70 -7.88 10.27
N ILE A 9 -20.43 -6.98 10.92
CA ILE A 9 -19.98 -5.59 11.13
C ILE A 9 -19.05 -5.58 12.34
N ILE A 10 -17.78 -5.86 12.12
CA ILE A 10 -16.73 -5.77 13.14
C ILE A 10 -16.63 -4.30 13.62
N PRO A 11 -16.64 -4.01 14.94
CA PRO A 11 -16.51 -2.65 15.46
C PRO A 11 -15.20 -1.97 15.01
N ALA A 12 -15.29 -0.69 14.63
CA ALA A 12 -14.20 0.14 14.10
C ALA A 12 -12.95 0.26 15.00
N ILE A 13 -13.08 -0.01 16.31
CA ILE A 13 -11.97 -0.01 17.27
C ILE A 13 -10.92 -1.08 16.92
N PHE A 14 -11.32 -2.19 16.29
CA PHE A 14 -10.38 -3.19 15.79
C PHE A 14 -9.72 -2.79 14.46
N ARG A 15 -10.37 -1.98 13.62
CA ARG A 15 -9.87 -1.54 12.29
C ARG A 15 -8.79 -0.47 12.39
N GLN A 16 -8.76 0.34 13.46
CA GLN A 16 -7.68 1.33 13.70
C GLN A 16 -6.28 0.72 13.75
N SER A 17 -6.15 -0.55 14.17
CA SER A 17 -4.87 -1.26 14.21
C SER A 17 -4.36 -1.70 12.83
N GLU A 18 -5.25 -1.86 11.85
CA GLU A 18 -4.91 -2.21 10.46
C GLU A 18 -4.72 -0.98 9.56
N ILE A 19 -5.29 0.17 9.96
CA ILE A 19 -5.26 1.45 9.24
C ILE A 19 -3.87 2.11 9.33
N LEU A 20 -3.06 1.72 10.30
CA LEU A 20 -1.65 2.07 10.40
C LEU A 20 -0.81 0.80 10.27
N ASN A 21 -0.73 0.24 9.05
CA ASN A 21 0.54 -0.39 8.65
C ASN A 21 1.60 0.66 8.96
N SER A 22 2.44 0.38 9.94
CA SER A 22 3.21 1.34 10.73
C SER A 22 4.28 2.07 9.95
N LEU A 23 3.90 2.83 8.90
CA LEU A 23 4.69 3.76 8.09
C LEU A 23 5.06 4.96 8.95
N LEU A 24 5.68 4.68 10.09
CA LEU A 24 6.52 5.63 10.76
C LEU A 24 7.68 5.87 9.80
N PRO A 25 8.00 7.13 9.46
CA PRO A 25 9.21 7.41 8.71
C PRO A 25 10.37 6.73 9.47
N PRO A 26 11.27 6.01 8.77
CA PRO A 26 12.42 5.44 9.43
C PRO A 26 13.14 6.57 10.16
N LYS A 27 13.30 6.44 11.49
CA LYS A 27 14.13 7.39 12.23
C LYS A 27 15.49 7.38 11.52
N PRO A 28 16.02 8.53 11.09
CA PRO A 28 17.32 8.57 10.46
C PRO A 28 18.29 7.95 11.47
N LYS A 29 18.74 6.72 11.20
CA LYS A 29 19.94 6.22 11.86
C LYS A 29 21.02 7.17 11.40
N ASN A 30 21.81 7.69 12.33
CA ASN A 30 23.02 8.42 12.02
C ASN A 30 23.96 7.45 11.28
N TYR A 31 23.80 7.31 9.96
CA TYR A 31 24.72 6.61 9.10
C TYR A 31 25.95 7.51 9.00
N SER A 32 26.91 7.24 9.88
CA SER A 32 28.13 8.03 10.06
C SER A 32 29.25 7.62 9.10
N SER A 33 28.93 7.04 7.94
CA SER A 33 29.91 6.80 6.88
C SER A 33 29.93 8.01 5.94
N GLY A 34 31.00 8.79 6.02
CA GLY A 34 31.25 9.94 5.16
C GLY A 34 31.64 9.56 3.73
N MET A 35 30.88 8.67 3.06
CA MET A 35 31.06 8.43 1.63
C MET A 35 30.18 9.37 0.81
N THR A 36 30.73 9.86 -0.29
CA THR A 36 30.06 10.81 -1.19
C THR A 36 28.70 10.28 -1.66
N LEU A 37 28.61 8.98 -1.98
CA LEU A 37 27.37 8.34 -2.44
C LEU A 37 26.28 8.27 -1.36
N ASP A 38 26.63 8.05 -0.09
CA ASP A 38 25.67 8.03 1.02
C ASP A 38 24.92 9.36 1.17
N MET A 39 25.62 10.50 0.96
CA MET A 39 24.98 11.82 0.99
C MET A 39 24.00 12.01 -0.17
N TYR A 40 24.33 11.52 -1.37
CA TYR A 40 23.44 11.61 -2.53
C TYR A 40 22.22 10.71 -2.40
N VAL A 41 22.39 9.55 -1.76
CA VAL A 41 21.36 8.51 -1.63
C VAL A 41 20.46 8.79 -0.44
N GLY A 42 21.04 8.93 0.75
CA GLY A 42 20.29 9.16 1.97
C GLY A 42 19.50 10.47 1.92
N GLY A 43 20.06 11.50 1.29
CA GLY A 43 19.41 12.79 1.10
C GLY A 43 18.21 12.72 0.14
N PHE A 44 18.42 12.28 -1.10
CA PHE A 44 17.34 12.30 -2.11
C PHE A 44 16.34 11.17 -1.93
N PHE A 45 16.79 9.91 -1.80
CA PHE A 45 15.87 8.78 -1.60
C PHE A 45 15.11 8.94 -0.30
N GLY A 46 15.81 9.25 0.80
CA GLY A 46 15.20 9.45 2.11
C GLY A 46 14.11 10.52 2.09
N PHE A 47 14.40 11.70 1.51
CA PHE A 47 13.41 12.78 1.40
C PHE A 47 12.20 12.38 0.54
N LYS A 48 12.41 11.81 -0.64
CA LYS A 48 11.29 11.40 -1.52
C LYS A 48 10.47 10.25 -0.95
N HIS A 49 11.13 9.33 -0.26
CA HIS A 49 10.48 8.25 0.46
C HIS A 49 9.63 8.79 1.61
N GLU A 50 10.13 9.75 2.38
CA GLU A 50 9.38 10.42 3.45
C GLU A 50 8.19 11.21 2.91
N GLU A 51 8.36 11.93 1.78
CA GLU A 51 7.24 12.60 1.09
C GLU A 51 6.16 11.59 0.69
N LEU A 52 6.54 10.44 0.12
CA LEU A 52 5.60 9.38 -0.28
C LEU A 52 4.87 8.79 0.94
N CYS A 53 5.58 8.50 2.03
CA CYS A 53 4.99 8.03 3.28
C CYS A 53 4.03 9.07 3.86
N SER A 54 4.43 10.34 3.88
CA SER A 54 3.63 11.45 4.41
C SER A 54 2.34 11.65 3.59
N ALA A 55 2.42 11.54 2.26
CA ALA A 55 1.26 11.63 1.38
C ALA A 55 0.28 10.46 1.61
N HIS A 56 0.80 9.25 1.81
CA HIS A 56 -0.02 8.08 2.15
C HIS A 56 -0.70 8.26 3.52
N VAL A 57 0.05 8.65 4.56
CA VAL A 57 -0.48 8.92 5.90
C VAL A 57 -1.54 10.02 5.87
N ALA A 58 -1.32 11.12 5.14
CA ALA A 58 -2.29 12.20 5.00
C ALA A 58 -3.59 11.72 4.35
N SER A 59 -3.50 10.86 3.32
CA SER A 59 -4.65 10.24 2.67
C SER A 59 -5.43 9.36 3.64
N TYR A 60 -4.72 8.60 4.49
CA TYR A 60 -5.31 7.74 5.51
C TYR A 60 -5.96 8.52 6.66
N LEU A 61 -5.41 9.66 7.07
CA LEU A 61 -6.03 10.55 8.04
C LEU A 61 -7.37 11.09 7.52
N HIS A 62 -7.44 11.42 6.22
CA HIS A 62 -8.68 11.83 5.60
C HIS A 62 -9.69 10.67 5.51
N LEU A 63 -9.26 9.50 5.03
CA LEU A 63 -10.11 8.31 4.95
C LEU A 63 -10.65 7.88 6.30
N SER A 64 -9.83 7.93 7.35
CA SER A 64 -10.25 7.58 8.71
C SER A 64 -11.39 8.48 9.21
N LYS A 65 -11.33 9.78 8.90
CA LYS A 65 -12.42 10.72 9.22
C LYS A 65 -13.69 10.39 8.44
N GLU A 66 -13.56 10.05 7.16
CA GLU A 66 -14.71 9.66 6.32
C GLU A 66 -15.38 8.38 6.83
N PHE A 67 -14.60 7.37 7.23
CA PHE A 67 -15.12 6.16 7.87
C PHE A 67 -15.80 6.47 9.20
N GLU A 68 -15.22 7.33 10.05
CA GLU A 68 -15.84 7.71 11.32
C GLU A 68 -17.19 8.44 11.11
N LEU A 69 -17.25 9.34 10.13
CA LEU A 69 -18.49 10.03 9.76
C LEU A 69 -19.53 9.06 9.20
N PHE A 70 -19.08 8.10 8.39
CA PHE A 70 -19.92 7.04 7.84
C PHE A 70 -20.52 6.16 8.95
N ASP A 71 -19.70 5.72 9.91
CA ASP A 71 -20.14 4.92 11.06
C ASP A 71 -21.18 5.67 11.90
N LYS A 72 -20.95 6.97 12.16
CA LYS A 72 -21.93 7.83 12.86
C LYS A 72 -23.26 7.91 12.13
N LYS A 73 -23.25 8.00 10.79
CA LYS A 73 -24.47 8.05 9.97
C LYS A 73 -25.23 6.72 9.99
N ILE A 74 -24.54 5.58 9.89
CA ILE A 74 -25.18 4.26 10.01
C ILE A 74 -25.80 4.09 11.39
N LYS A 75 -25.07 4.46 12.45
CA LYS A 75 -25.60 4.37 13.82
C LYS A 75 -26.88 5.19 13.97
N LYS A 76 -26.88 6.43 13.46
CA LYS A 76 -28.07 7.29 13.49
C LYS A 76 -29.24 6.71 12.67
N LEU A 77 -28.95 6.07 11.53
CA LEU A 77 -29.98 5.36 10.75
C LEU A 77 -30.63 4.27 11.61
N HIS A 78 -29.85 3.41 12.24
CA HIS A 78 -30.39 2.33 13.08
C HIS A 78 -31.19 2.88 14.26
N GLU A 79 -30.70 3.92 14.95
CA GLU A 79 -31.45 4.57 16.04
C GLU A 79 -32.78 5.15 15.55
N THR A 80 -32.79 5.78 14.38
CA THR A 80 -34.02 6.33 13.78
C THR A 80 -34.98 5.21 13.37
N ALA A 81 -34.45 4.14 12.78
CA ALA A 81 -35.21 2.96 12.38
C ALA A 81 -35.88 2.28 13.58
N ASP A 82 -35.16 2.14 14.69
CA ASP A 82 -35.69 1.57 15.93
C ASP A 82 -36.77 2.47 16.56
N SER A 83 -36.60 3.80 16.50
CA SER A 83 -37.65 4.74 16.94
C SER A 83 -38.92 4.61 16.10
N ILE A 84 -38.80 4.58 14.77
CA ILE A 84 -39.96 4.44 13.87
C ILE A 84 -40.68 3.12 14.12
N LYS A 85 -39.96 2.00 14.26
CA LYS A 85 -40.54 0.71 14.60
C LYS A 85 -41.30 0.73 15.92
N LYS A 86 -40.82 1.49 16.91
CA LYS A 86 -41.50 1.66 18.20
C LYS A 86 -42.79 2.48 18.04
N ASP A 87 -42.76 3.56 17.26
CA ASP A 87 -43.90 4.43 17.01
C ASP A 87 -45.01 3.73 16.20
N MET A 88 -44.63 2.78 15.35
CA MET A 88 -45.55 1.91 14.60
C MET A 88 -46.39 0.96 15.47
N GLY A 89 -46.02 0.74 16.75
CA GLY A 89 -46.76 -0.10 17.69
C GLY A 89 -46.69 -1.61 17.39
N GLU A 90 -47.52 -2.40 18.10
CA GLU A 90 -47.47 -3.88 18.04
C GLU A 90 -48.16 -4.49 16.81
N ASN A 91 -49.10 -3.76 16.19
CA ASN A 91 -49.86 -4.22 15.01
C ASN A 91 -49.86 -3.14 13.90
N PRO A 92 -48.71 -2.81 13.30
CA PRO A 92 -48.67 -1.87 12.19
C PRO A 92 -49.42 -2.39 10.98
N SER A 93 -49.95 -1.47 10.17
CA SER A 93 -50.57 -1.85 8.91
C SER A 93 -49.52 -2.41 7.95
N GLN A 94 -49.96 -3.23 6.99
CA GLN A 94 -49.06 -3.77 5.97
C GLN A 94 -48.40 -2.66 5.14
N GLU A 95 -49.13 -1.57 4.87
CA GLU A 95 -48.65 -0.41 4.13
C GLU A 95 -47.54 0.33 4.91
N ASP A 96 -47.68 0.47 6.24
CA ASP A 96 -46.66 1.08 7.09
C ASP A 96 -45.37 0.25 7.06
N ILE A 97 -45.49 -1.08 7.18
CA ILE A 97 -44.35 -2.01 7.16
C ILE A 97 -43.62 -1.92 5.82
N GLU A 98 -44.35 -1.92 4.71
CA GLU A 98 -43.79 -1.85 3.36
C GLU A 98 -43.11 -0.50 3.10
N GLY A 99 -43.74 0.62 3.47
CA GLY A 99 -43.16 1.95 3.33
C GLY A 99 -41.89 2.14 4.17
N PHE A 100 -41.89 1.65 5.41
CA PHE A 100 -40.72 1.64 6.27
C PHE A 100 -39.59 0.81 5.67
N ASN A 101 -39.88 -0.44 5.30
CA ASN A 101 -38.88 -1.35 4.74
C ASN A 101 -38.28 -0.79 3.46
N TYR A 102 -39.10 -0.26 2.56
CA TYR A 102 -38.61 0.34 1.32
C TYR A 102 -37.62 1.48 1.60
N THR A 103 -37.97 2.41 2.49
CA THR A 103 -37.11 3.55 2.82
C THR A 103 -35.82 3.11 3.52
N TYR A 104 -35.93 2.20 4.49
CA TYR A 104 -34.81 1.68 5.25
C TYR A 104 -33.83 0.90 4.37
N TYR A 105 -34.31 -0.01 3.52
CA TYR A 105 -33.45 -0.78 2.63
C TYR A 105 -32.81 0.08 1.54
N LYS A 106 -33.51 1.10 1.03
CA LYS A 106 -32.91 2.07 0.11
C LYS A 106 -31.74 2.81 0.75
N GLN A 107 -31.89 3.27 1.98
CA GLN A 107 -30.80 3.94 2.70
C GLN A 107 -29.65 2.98 3.02
N LEU A 108 -29.94 1.72 3.36
CA LEU A 108 -28.91 0.70 3.54
C LEU A 108 -28.13 0.42 2.26
N ASP A 109 -28.77 0.38 1.10
CA ASP A 109 -28.11 0.20 -0.19
C ASP A 109 -27.15 1.37 -0.52
N GLU A 110 -27.56 2.60 -0.21
CA GLU A 110 -26.70 3.78 -0.30
C GLU A 110 -25.47 3.66 0.64
N PHE A 111 -25.66 3.13 1.85
CA PHE A 111 -24.56 2.89 2.78
C PHE A 111 -23.60 1.79 2.27
N VAL A 112 -24.11 0.68 1.73
CA VAL A 112 -23.30 -0.38 1.13
C VAL A 112 -22.46 0.18 -0.03
N SER A 113 -23.08 0.97 -0.90
CA SER A 113 -22.40 1.63 -2.02
C SER A 113 -21.29 2.57 -1.55
N ARG A 114 -21.55 3.34 -0.49
CA ARG A 114 -20.55 4.25 0.10
C ARG A 114 -19.42 3.50 0.79
N GLU A 115 -19.69 2.40 1.48
CA GLU A 115 -18.66 1.53 2.08
C GLU A 115 -17.74 0.96 0.99
N HIS A 116 -18.32 0.44 -0.09
CA HIS A 116 -17.54 -0.03 -1.25
C HIS A 116 -16.65 1.06 -1.81
N PHE A 117 -17.18 2.28 -2.00
CA PHE A 117 -16.40 3.42 -2.46
C PHE A 117 -15.22 3.73 -1.52
N LEU A 118 -15.44 3.81 -0.21
CA LEU A 118 -14.38 4.12 0.75
C LEU A 118 -13.29 3.03 0.75
N ASN A 119 -13.69 1.77 0.66
CA ASN A 119 -12.76 0.65 0.54
C ASN A 119 -11.96 0.69 -0.78
N SER A 120 -12.60 1.05 -1.89
CA SER A 120 -11.90 1.26 -3.18
C SER A 120 -10.88 2.39 -3.10
N VAL A 121 -11.20 3.50 -2.42
CA VAL A 121 -10.25 4.61 -2.23
C VAL A 121 -9.08 4.18 -1.36
N LYS A 122 -9.34 3.46 -0.26
CA LYS A 122 -8.27 2.89 0.60
C LYS A 122 -7.33 2.01 -0.21
N SER A 123 -7.89 1.04 -0.94
CA SER A 123 -7.13 0.15 -1.81
C SER A 123 -6.29 0.95 -2.83
N PHE A 124 -6.91 1.92 -3.52
CA PHE A 124 -6.21 2.77 -4.48
C PHE A 124 -5.03 3.52 -3.84
N THR A 125 -5.20 4.05 -2.63
CA THR A 125 -4.11 4.72 -1.88
C THR A 125 -2.94 3.76 -1.60
N ASP A 126 -3.21 2.51 -1.22
CA ASP A 126 -2.18 1.50 -0.97
C ASP A 126 -1.45 1.10 -2.26
N GLN A 127 -2.20 0.91 -3.36
CA GLN A 127 -1.63 0.59 -4.67
C GLN A 127 -0.77 1.73 -5.21
N HIS A 128 -1.22 2.98 -5.03
CA HIS A 128 -0.47 4.16 -5.45
C HIS A 128 0.86 4.28 -4.70
N PHE A 129 0.88 3.96 -3.40
CA PHE A 129 2.12 3.91 -2.62
C PHE A 129 3.10 2.89 -3.20
N VAL A 130 2.65 1.66 -3.49
CA VAL A 130 3.51 0.62 -4.06
C VAL A 130 4.10 1.04 -5.41
N ILE A 131 3.26 1.61 -6.29
CA ILE A 131 3.70 2.12 -7.60
C ILE A 131 4.72 3.26 -7.42
N GLY A 132 4.42 4.22 -6.54
CA GLY A 132 5.31 5.34 -6.24
C GLY A 132 6.64 4.87 -5.67
N LEU A 133 6.62 3.91 -4.77
CA LEU A 133 7.81 3.36 -4.14
C LEU A 133 8.73 2.68 -5.15
N TRP A 134 8.17 1.88 -6.06
CA TRP A 134 8.95 1.26 -7.14
C TRP A 134 9.57 2.30 -8.08
N VAL A 135 8.81 3.35 -8.45
CA VAL A 135 9.35 4.46 -9.26
C VAL A 135 10.52 5.15 -8.55
N LEU A 136 10.43 5.36 -7.23
CA LEU A 136 11.53 5.93 -6.45
C LEU A 136 12.76 5.02 -6.46
N VAL A 137 12.59 3.71 -6.34
CA VAL A 137 13.68 2.73 -6.43
C VAL A 137 14.36 2.81 -7.79
N GLU A 138 13.60 2.73 -8.89
CA GLU A 138 14.16 2.79 -10.26
C GLU A 138 14.95 4.09 -10.50
N GLN A 139 14.38 5.23 -10.14
CA GLN A 139 15.02 6.53 -10.30
C GLN A 139 16.30 6.64 -9.46
N ASN A 140 16.33 6.07 -8.26
CA ASN A 140 17.50 6.15 -7.39
C ASN A 140 18.62 5.20 -7.82
N ILE A 141 18.31 4.01 -8.32
CA ILE A 141 19.32 3.15 -8.96
C ILE A 141 19.96 3.89 -10.14
N ALA A 142 19.15 4.49 -11.01
CA ALA A 142 19.66 5.25 -12.16
C ALA A 142 20.55 6.43 -11.72
N LYS A 143 20.17 7.16 -10.66
CA LYS A 143 20.97 8.26 -10.10
C LYS A 143 22.28 7.76 -9.50
N LEU A 144 22.24 6.70 -8.70
CA LEU A 144 23.42 6.04 -8.12
C LEU A 144 24.43 5.68 -9.19
N LEU A 145 23.95 5.02 -10.25
CA LEU A 145 24.77 4.62 -11.37
C LEU A 145 25.33 5.82 -12.14
N ASN A 146 24.56 6.91 -12.32
CA ASN A 146 25.07 8.14 -12.94
C ASN A 146 26.18 8.80 -12.09
N VAL A 147 25.97 8.94 -10.78
CA VAL A 147 26.98 9.51 -9.88
C VAL A 147 28.25 8.66 -9.87
N TYR A 148 28.11 7.33 -9.78
CA TYR A 148 29.23 6.40 -9.84
C TYR A 148 29.99 6.54 -11.17
N LYS A 149 29.28 6.61 -12.29
CA LYS A 149 29.84 6.82 -13.63
C LYS A 149 30.65 8.12 -13.72
N GLU A 150 30.10 9.22 -13.21
CA GLU A 150 30.75 10.54 -13.21
C GLU A 150 32.01 10.56 -12.35
N LYS A 151 32.00 9.88 -11.20
CA LYS A 151 33.11 9.87 -10.25
C LYS A 151 34.26 8.96 -10.67
N THR A 152 33.96 7.79 -11.22
CA THR A 152 34.96 6.78 -11.58
C THR A 152 35.43 6.89 -13.03
N GLY A 153 34.71 7.63 -13.88
CA GLY A 153 34.95 7.66 -15.33
C GLY A 153 34.56 6.36 -16.04
N THR A 154 33.87 5.43 -15.36
CA THR A 154 33.43 4.16 -15.96
C THR A 154 32.50 4.40 -17.14
N VAL A 155 32.57 3.57 -18.18
CA VAL A 155 31.72 3.71 -19.38
C VAL A 155 30.68 2.58 -19.42
N PHE A 156 29.44 2.91 -19.05
CA PHE A 156 28.27 2.07 -19.29
C PHE A 156 27.02 2.92 -19.59
N LYS A 157 25.98 2.24 -20.07
CA LYS A 157 24.63 2.81 -20.29
C LYS A 157 23.78 2.57 -19.05
N ILE A 158 23.01 3.57 -18.65
CA ILE A 158 22.04 3.43 -17.55
C ILE A 158 20.91 2.48 -18.02
N PRO A 159 20.63 1.41 -17.26
CA PRO A 159 19.63 0.41 -17.62
C PRO A 159 18.22 0.99 -17.49
N TYR A 160 17.30 0.50 -18.32
CA TYR A 160 15.88 0.88 -18.29
C TYR A 160 14.98 -0.24 -17.77
N SER A 161 15.54 -1.44 -17.56
CA SER A 161 14.78 -2.59 -17.07
C SER A 161 15.57 -3.37 -16.03
N TRP A 162 14.87 -4.05 -15.13
CA TRP A 162 15.46 -4.92 -14.12
C TRP A 162 16.41 -5.98 -14.70
N ASN A 163 16.05 -6.53 -15.86
CA ASN A 163 16.85 -7.54 -16.56
C ASN A 163 18.18 -6.98 -17.09
N GLU A 164 18.28 -5.66 -17.27
CA GLU A 164 19.54 -4.96 -17.58
C GLU A 164 20.25 -4.48 -16.31
N THR A 165 19.48 -4.08 -15.30
CA THR A 165 20.00 -3.58 -14.02
C THR A 165 20.83 -4.63 -13.29
N ILE A 166 20.31 -5.85 -13.13
CA ILE A 166 21.00 -6.89 -12.35
C ILE A 166 22.35 -7.29 -12.95
N PRO A 167 22.45 -7.59 -14.27
CA PRO A 167 23.75 -7.85 -14.89
C PRO A 167 24.73 -6.69 -14.77
N LEU A 168 24.26 -5.44 -14.88
CA LEU A 168 25.11 -4.27 -14.70
C LEU A 168 25.66 -4.19 -13.27
N LEU A 169 24.80 -4.30 -12.25
CA LEU A 169 25.24 -4.27 -10.84
C LEU A 169 26.26 -5.38 -10.57
N SER A 170 26.03 -6.59 -11.08
CA SER A 170 26.96 -7.71 -10.99
C SER A 170 28.32 -7.40 -11.64
N SER A 171 28.31 -6.78 -12.83
CA SER A 171 29.54 -6.35 -13.52
C SER A 171 30.33 -5.27 -12.78
N LEU A 172 29.66 -4.52 -11.90
CA LEU A 172 30.27 -3.53 -11.01
C LEU A 172 30.76 -4.14 -9.68
N GLY A 173 30.72 -5.48 -9.55
CA GLY A 173 31.21 -6.19 -8.37
C GLY A 173 30.22 -6.24 -7.20
N ILE A 174 28.98 -5.78 -7.39
CA ILE A 174 27.94 -5.87 -6.37
C ILE A 174 27.44 -7.31 -6.29
N ASN A 175 27.27 -7.82 -5.07
CA ASN A 175 26.66 -9.13 -4.87
C ASN A 175 25.18 -9.09 -5.29
N THR A 176 24.83 -9.78 -6.37
CA THR A 176 23.47 -9.88 -6.92
C THR A 176 22.87 -11.28 -6.77
N ASP A 177 23.25 -12.05 -5.75
CA ASP A 177 22.63 -13.35 -5.48
C ASP A 177 21.13 -13.19 -5.22
N GLU A 178 20.31 -13.74 -6.12
CA GLU A 178 18.86 -13.66 -6.07
C GLU A 178 18.25 -14.38 -4.85
N ASN A 179 19.03 -15.24 -4.18
CA ASN A 179 18.62 -15.89 -2.93
C ASN A 179 18.73 -14.98 -1.71
N LEU A 180 19.40 -13.82 -1.83
CA LEU A 180 19.47 -12.87 -0.73
C LEU A 180 18.10 -12.24 -0.48
N PRO A 181 17.65 -12.14 0.79
CA PRO A 181 16.36 -11.55 1.12
C PRO A 181 16.13 -10.16 0.53
N ILE A 182 17.19 -9.36 0.41
CA ILE A 182 17.12 -8.01 -0.14
C ILE A 182 16.70 -8.00 -1.62
N TYR A 183 17.18 -8.97 -2.42
CA TYR A 183 16.82 -9.14 -3.82
C TYR A 183 15.45 -9.78 -3.98
N GLN A 184 15.10 -10.73 -3.12
CA GLN A 184 13.76 -11.35 -3.12
C GLN A 184 12.67 -10.31 -2.83
N ASN A 185 12.84 -9.51 -1.77
CA ASN A 185 11.86 -8.51 -1.36
C ASN A 185 11.69 -7.39 -2.40
N ILE A 186 12.80 -6.91 -2.99
CA ILE A 186 12.70 -5.85 -4.00
C ILE A 186 12.14 -6.38 -5.33
N ASN A 187 12.42 -7.64 -5.67
CA ASN A 187 11.85 -8.29 -6.84
C ASN A 187 10.33 -8.51 -6.66
N GLU A 188 9.88 -8.85 -5.45
CA GLU A 188 8.45 -8.92 -5.12
C GLU A 188 7.77 -7.56 -5.35
N LEU A 189 8.34 -6.47 -4.83
CA LEU A 189 7.84 -5.11 -5.03
C LEU A 189 7.71 -4.76 -6.52
N ARG A 190 8.73 -5.09 -7.32
CA ARG A 190 8.73 -4.88 -8.78
C ARG A 190 7.60 -5.64 -9.46
N VAL A 191 7.46 -6.93 -9.15
CA VAL A 191 6.43 -7.78 -9.76
C VAL A 191 5.06 -7.27 -9.36
N LEU A 192 4.84 -6.96 -8.08
CA LEU A 192 3.60 -6.38 -7.58
C LEU A 192 3.25 -5.08 -8.31
N ASN A 193 4.18 -4.12 -8.43
CA ASN A 193 3.98 -2.89 -9.20
C ASN A 193 3.54 -3.17 -10.65
N ASN A 194 4.15 -4.15 -11.32
CA ASN A 194 3.75 -4.53 -12.67
C ASN A 194 2.33 -5.12 -12.72
N LYS A 195 1.93 -5.91 -11.71
CA LYS A 195 0.56 -6.43 -11.63
C LYS A 195 -0.45 -5.33 -11.36
N LEU A 196 -0.15 -4.39 -10.47
CA LEU A 196 -0.99 -3.23 -10.21
C LEU A 196 -1.21 -2.36 -11.46
N LYS A 197 -0.18 -2.19 -12.29
CA LYS A 197 -0.27 -1.39 -13.53
C LYS A 197 -1.08 -2.03 -14.66
N HIS A 198 -1.18 -3.36 -14.72
CA HIS A 198 -1.65 -4.06 -15.92
C HIS A 198 -2.75 -5.11 -15.71
N LEU A 199 -2.84 -5.72 -14.52
CA LEU A 199 -3.73 -6.87 -14.28
C LEU A 199 -4.65 -6.67 -13.07
N ASN A 200 -4.19 -5.95 -12.05
CA ASN A 200 -4.86 -5.76 -10.75
C ASN A 200 -5.31 -7.08 -10.07
N MET A 201 -4.58 -8.18 -10.30
CA MET A 201 -4.87 -9.51 -9.77
C MET A 201 -3.55 -10.24 -9.48
N VAL A 202 -3.56 -11.15 -8.51
CA VAL A 202 -2.45 -12.08 -8.26
C VAL A 202 -2.45 -13.16 -9.34
N ASP A 203 -1.42 -13.15 -10.17
CA ASP A 203 -1.18 -14.21 -11.15
C ASP A 203 -0.14 -15.21 -10.66
N SER A 204 0.14 -16.23 -11.48
CA SER A 204 1.12 -17.28 -11.17
C SER A 204 2.51 -16.72 -10.82
N LYS A 205 2.92 -15.63 -11.45
CA LYS A 205 4.22 -15.00 -11.15
C LYS A 205 4.23 -14.32 -9.79
N LEU A 206 3.16 -13.63 -9.42
CA LEU A 206 3.09 -13.00 -8.10
C LEU A 206 2.88 -14.05 -7.00
N SER A 207 2.20 -15.17 -7.27
CA SER A 207 2.02 -16.27 -6.30
C SER A 207 3.30 -17.07 -6.02
N GLU A 208 4.38 -16.87 -6.77
CA GLU A 208 5.71 -17.43 -6.44
C GLU A 208 6.27 -16.83 -5.14
N PHE A 209 5.84 -15.63 -4.74
CA PHE A 209 6.35 -14.97 -3.53
C PHE A 209 5.60 -15.48 -2.27
N PRO A 210 6.31 -15.71 -1.14
CA PRO A 210 5.70 -16.26 0.07
C PRO A 210 4.45 -15.53 0.55
N TYR A 211 4.44 -14.20 0.46
CA TYR A 211 3.29 -13.40 0.86
C TYR A 211 2.04 -13.67 0.01
N PHE A 212 2.19 -14.01 -1.27
CA PHE A 212 1.10 -14.14 -2.23
C PHE A 212 0.77 -15.59 -2.62
N HIS A 213 1.50 -16.58 -2.08
CA HIS A 213 1.37 -17.98 -2.43
C HIS A 213 -0.09 -18.49 -2.45
N ASP A 214 -0.83 -18.25 -1.36
CA ASP A 214 -2.23 -18.70 -1.23
C ASP A 214 -3.25 -17.65 -1.72
N LYS A 215 -2.83 -16.77 -2.63
CA LYS A 215 -3.62 -15.64 -3.11
C LYS A 215 -3.79 -15.61 -4.64
N GLU A 216 -3.33 -16.62 -5.36
CA GLU A 216 -3.52 -16.69 -6.82
C GLU A 216 -5.00 -16.55 -7.23
N GLY A 217 -5.25 -15.76 -8.27
CA GLY A 217 -6.58 -15.44 -8.79
C GLY A 217 -7.36 -14.42 -7.96
N LYS A 218 -6.82 -13.90 -6.86
CA LYS A 218 -7.47 -12.85 -6.07
C LYS A 218 -7.16 -11.47 -6.62
N ASP A 219 -8.17 -10.61 -6.64
CA ASP A 219 -8.00 -9.20 -6.99
C ASP A 219 -7.11 -8.49 -5.97
N LEU A 220 -6.17 -7.68 -6.45
CA LEU A 220 -5.23 -6.95 -5.60
C LEU A 220 -5.91 -5.85 -4.78
N ASP A 221 -7.11 -5.41 -5.19
CA ASP A 221 -7.90 -4.44 -4.43
C ASP A 221 -8.57 -5.01 -3.18
N LYS A 222 -8.65 -6.35 -3.08
CA LYS A 222 -9.20 -7.09 -1.94
C LYS A 222 -8.11 -7.64 -1.02
N ILE A 223 -6.85 -7.36 -1.30
CA ILE A 223 -5.71 -7.84 -0.53
C ILE A 223 -5.10 -6.67 0.25
N THR A 224 -4.97 -6.81 1.57
CA THR A 224 -4.16 -5.90 2.37
C THR A 224 -2.69 -6.03 1.93
N LEU A 225 -2.03 -4.94 1.57
CA LEU A 225 -0.62 -4.96 1.14
C LEU A 225 0.32 -4.71 2.34
N GLU A 226 1.50 -5.32 2.36
CA GLU A 226 2.50 -5.14 3.41
C GLU A 226 3.37 -3.88 3.17
N LEU A 227 2.73 -2.71 3.16
CA LEU A 227 3.37 -1.45 2.77
C LEU A 227 4.63 -1.13 3.56
N GLN A 228 4.64 -1.40 4.88
CA GLN A 228 5.80 -1.19 5.73
C GLN A 228 6.98 -2.07 5.30
N ARG A 229 6.74 -3.37 5.06
CA ARG A 229 7.78 -4.29 4.59
C ARG A 229 8.37 -3.80 3.27
N TYR A 230 7.54 -3.36 2.34
CA TYR A 230 8.03 -2.83 1.06
C TYR A 230 8.86 -1.56 1.25
N SER A 231 8.37 -0.63 2.08
CA SER A 231 9.06 0.61 2.43
C SER A 231 10.46 0.34 3.01
N ASP A 232 10.55 -0.52 4.03
CA ASP A 232 11.80 -0.86 4.69
C ASP A 232 12.79 -1.55 3.75
N ASN A 233 12.30 -2.50 2.93
CA ASN A 233 13.16 -3.21 1.99
C ASN A 233 13.62 -2.35 0.81
N ALA A 234 12.78 -1.42 0.34
CA ALA A 234 13.19 -0.45 -0.68
C ALA A 234 14.31 0.45 -0.16
N PHE A 235 14.18 0.94 1.09
CA PHE A 235 15.22 1.72 1.75
C PHE A 235 16.51 0.90 1.92
N ALA A 236 16.42 -0.30 2.48
CA ALA A 236 17.56 -1.19 2.66
C ALA A 236 18.27 -1.51 1.34
N PHE A 237 17.52 -1.80 0.27
CA PHE A 237 18.07 -2.13 -1.04
C PHE A 237 18.88 -0.98 -1.64
N ILE A 238 18.37 0.25 -1.55
CA ILE A 238 19.05 1.42 -2.08
C ILE A 238 20.35 1.72 -1.31
N TYR A 239 20.33 1.60 0.02
CA TYR A 239 21.55 1.73 0.83
C TYR A 239 22.56 0.61 0.54
N PHE A 240 22.08 -0.62 0.40
CA PHE A 240 22.94 -1.75 0.04
C PHE A 240 23.69 -1.50 -1.28
N ILE A 241 23.00 -1.01 -2.32
CA ILE A 241 23.69 -0.64 -3.58
C ILE A 241 24.69 0.49 -3.34
N ALA A 242 24.31 1.52 -2.58
CA ALA A 242 25.17 2.67 -2.32
C ALA A 242 26.47 2.29 -1.60
N GLU A 243 26.38 1.46 -0.56
CA GLU A 243 27.54 0.98 0.22
C GLU A 243 28.47 0.09 -0.59
N GLN A 244 27.93 -0.71 -1.52
CA GLN A 244 28.71 -1.61 -2.37
C GLN A 244 29.37 -0.88 -3.55
N LEU A 245 28.83 0.28 -3.96
CA LEU A 245 29.45 1.13 -4.97
C LEU A 245 30.58 1.96 -4.33
N VAL A 246 31.80 1.40 -4.37
CA VAL A 246 32.99 2.09 -3.86
C VAL A 246 33.46 3.15 -4.87
N VAL A 247 33.55 4.40 -4.41
CA VAL A 247 34.20 5.49 -5.15
C VAL A 247 35.46 5.86 -4.39
N GLU A 248 36.63 5.53 -4.96
CA GLU A 248 37.94 5.96 -4.47
C GLU A 248 38.19 7.46 -4.74
#